data_AF-A0A009GP94-F1
#
_entry.id   AF-A0A009GP94-F1
#
_cell.length_a   1.000
_cell.length_b   1.000
_cell.length_c   1.000
_cell.angle_alpha   90.00
_cell.angle_beta   90.00
_cell.angle_gamma   90.00
#
_symmetry.space_group_name_H-M   'P 1'
#
loop_
_entity.id
_entity.type
_entity.pdbx_description
1 polymer ?
#
loop_
_entity_poly.entity_id
_entity_poly.type
_entity_poly.pdbx_seq_one_letter_code
_entity_poly.pdbx_strand_id
1 'polypeptide(L)'
;MLEHIERLKCLQAIDLPEDIGKHVHQNRLLKIAREGGQMTPADLARFESQRRYATLVAIVVESMATITDEIIDLHDRIIGKLFAIAKNKHQQQFQSSGKAINDKVRLYGLIGKALLDAKQNGSDPFAAIETVISWDAFAASITEAEKLAQPEDFDFLPRIGESYATLRRYAPELLAILKLRAAPAAKDMLAAVELLRSMNVDNTRKIPSNAPIAFIKKRWARLVFTDDGIDRRYYEICVLSELKNSLRAGDLWVQGSRQFKDFD
;
A
#
# COMPACT_ATOMS: atom_id res chain seq x y z
N MET A 1 -0.30 9.92 11.64
CA MET A 1 -0.01 8.46 11.69
C MET A 1 0.75 8.15 12.96
N LEU A 2 2.04 8.50 13.05
CA LEU A 2 2.84 8.25 14.27
C LEU A 2 2.18 8.83 15.54
N GLU A 3 1.62 10.05 15.47
CA GLU A 3 0.88 10.62 16.60
C GLU A 3 -0.32 9.76 17.07
N HIS A 4 -1.10 9.18 16.15
CA HIS A 4 -2.20 8.28 16.54
C HIS A 4 -1.66 6.98 17.14
N ILE A 5 -0.54 6.45 16.61
CA ILE A 5 0.12 5.28 17.17
C ILE A 5 0.62 5.56 18.60
N GLU A 6 1.23 6.71 18.85
CA GLU A 6 1.66 7.10 20.20
C GLU A 6 0.47 7.26 21.15
N ARG A 7 -0.65 7.86 20.70
CA ARG A 7 -1.88 7.91 21.48
C ARG A 7 -2.40 6.51 21.84
N LEU A 8 -2.36 5.57 20.89
CA LEU A 8 -2.75 4.18 21.14
C LEU A 8 -1.82 3.50 22.13
N LYS A 9 -0.49 3.68 21.99
CA LYS A 9 0.51 3.16 22.94
C LYS A 9 0.26 3.66 24.36
N CYS A 10 0.01 4.97 24.52
CA CYS A 10 -0.30 5.55 25.84
C CYS A 10 -1.52 4.91 26.50
N LEU A 11 -2.57 4.61 25.73
CA LEU A 11 -3.76 3.93 26.26
C LEU A 11 -3.51 2.45 26.54
N GLN A 12 -2.76 1.75 25.68
CA GLN A 12 -2.40 0.35 25.90
C GLN A 12 -1.50 0.16 27.12
N ALA A 13 -0.67 1.15 27.47
CA ALA A 13 0.18 1.13 28.66
C ALA A 13 -0.61 1.13 29.98
N ILE A 14 -1.93 1.40 29.95
CA ILE A 14 -2.82 1.24 31.11
C ILE A 14 -3.00 -0.25 31.47
N ASP A 15 -2.70 -1.15 30.53
CA ASP A 15 -2.68 -2.61 30.72
C ASP A 15 -3.99 -3.17 31.28
N LEU A 16 -5.09 -2.74 30.67
CA LEU A 16 -6.41 -3.28 31.01
C LEU A 16 -6.56 -4.73 30.53
N PRO A 17 -7.22 -5.61 31.31
CA PRO A 17 -7.52 -6.98 30.87
C PRO A 17 -8.26 -7.01 29.53
N GLU A 18 -7.89 -7.92 28.63
CA GLU A 18 -8.49 -7.98 27.28
C GLU A 18 -9.98 -8.36 27.28
N ASP A 19 -10.48 -8.94 28.37
CA ASP A 19 -11.87 -9.29 28.60
C ASP A 19 -12.64 -8.27 29.43
N ILE A 20 -12.01 -7.14 29.78
CA ILE A 20 -12.66 -6.09 30.57
C ILE A 20 -13.86 -5.52 29.79
N GLY A 21 -15.05 -5.79 30.31
CA GLY A 21 -16.30 -5.36 29.67
C GLY A 21 -16.96 -6.39 28.74
N LYS A 22 -16.42 -7.60 28.54
CA LYS A 22 -17.11 -8.66 27.77
C LYS A 22 -18.48 -9.02 28.35
N HIS A 23 -18.65 -8.89 29.67
CA HIS A 23 -19.91 -9.12 30.38
C HIS A 23 -20.91 -7.96 30.29
N VAL A 24 -20.53 -6.85 29.66
CA VAL A 24 -21.38 -5.66 29.52
C VAL A 24 -21.69 -5.46 28.05
N HIS A 25 -22.97 -5.26 27.73
CA HIS A 25 -23.40 -5.01 26.36
C HIS A 25 -22.64 -3.81 25.75
N GLN A 26 -22.13 -3.96 24.53
CA GLN A 26 -21.26 -2.95 23.88
C GLN A 26 -21.91 -1.55 23.85
N ASN A 27 -23.19 -1.44 23.52
CA ASN A 27 -23.92 -0.16 23.53
C ASN A 27 -23.99 0.51 24.91
N ARG A 28 -23.98 -0.28 26.00
CA ARG A 28 -23.96 0.25 27.36
C ARG A 28 -22.57 0.81 27.70
N LEU A 29 -21.50 0.09 27.37
CA LEU A 29 -20.13 0.60 27.52
C LEU A 29 -19.91 1.88 26.72
N LEU A 30 -20.37 1.91 25.47
CA LEU A 30 -20.33 3.09 24.61
C LEU A 30 -21.03 4.30 25.24
N LYS A 31 -22.22 4.08 25.82
CA LYS A 31 -22.96 5.16 26.48
C LYS A 31 -22.18 5.73 27.67
N ILE A 32 -21.63 4.85 28.52
CA ILE A 32 -20.82 5.26 29.68
C ILE A 32 -19.57 6.03 29.22
N ALA A 33 -18.89 5.54 28.19
CA ALA A 33 -17.71 6.19 27.63
C ALA A 33 -18.02 7.59 27.08
N ARG A 34 -19.14 7.74 26.37
CA ARG A 34 -19.59 9.04 25.83
C ARG A 34 -19.96 10.03 26.92
N GLU A 35 -20.71 9.59 27.94
CA GLU A 35 -21.06 10.43 29.09
C GLU A 35 -19.80 10.87 29.85
N GLY A 36 -18.90 9.94 30.13
CA GLY A 36 -17.64 10.22 30.82
C GLY A 36 -16.67 11.07 30.01
N GLY A 37 -16.61 10.90 28.68
CA GLY A 37 -15.75 11.67 27.79
C GLY A 37 -16.12 13.15 27.66
N GLN A 38 -17.34 13.53 28.06
CA GLN A 38 -17.79 14.92 28.15
C GLN A 38 -17.45 15.59 29.49
N MET A 39 -16.91 14.84 30.45
CA MET A 39 -16.64 15.31 31.81
C MET A 39 -15.18 15.71 32.00
N THR A 40 -14.93 16.67 32.90
CA THR A 40 -13.56 17.00 33.30
C THR A 40 -13.02 15.98 34.30
N PRO A 41 -11.69 15.90 34.51
CA PRO A 41 -11.13 15.08 35.58
C PRO A 41 -11.70 15.40 36.96
N ALA A 42 -12.05 16.67 37.22
CA ALA A 42 -12.64 17.10 38.49
C ALA A 42 -14.08 16.58 38.66
N ASP A 43 -14.86 16.52 37.58
CA ASP A 43 -16.21 15.94 37.61
C ASP A 43 -16.16 14.44 37.87
N LEU A 44 -15.26 13.73 37.17
CA LEU A 44 -15.05 12.29 37.37
C LEU A 44 -14.54 11.97 38.78
N ALA A 45 -13.72 12.83 39.37
CA ALA A 45 -13.20 12.65 40.72
C ALA A 45 -14.30 12.68 41.80
N ARG A 46 -15.43 13.34 41.53
CA ARG A 46 -16.59 13.42 42.45
C ARG A 46 -17.44 12.14 42.46
N PHE A 47 -17.27 11.25 41.48
CA PHE A 47 -17.98 9.96 41.48
C PHE A 47 -17.49 9.06 42.62
N GLU A 48 -18.40 8.23 43.13
CA GLU A 48 -18.05 7.09 43.95
C GLU A 48 -17.04 6.18 43.24
N SER A 49 -16.13 5.56 43.99
CA SER A 49 -14.96 4.86 43.43
C SER A 49 -15.32 3.87 42.32
N GLN A 50 -16.34 3.04 42.52
CA GLN A 50 -16.75 2.03 41.53
C GLN A 50 -17.21 2.66 40.21
N ARG A 51 -18.11 3.66 40.29
CA ARG A 51 -18.60 4.37 39.11
C ARG A 51 -17.46 5.11 38.41
N ARG A 52 -16.58 5.78 39.17
CA ARG A 52 -15.42 6.49 38.62
C ARG A 52 -14.55 5.57 37.79
N TYR A 53 -14.11 4.44 38.35
CA TYR A 53 -13.25 3.50 37.62
C TYR A 53 -13.96 2.83 36.46
N ALA A 54 -15.24 2.45 36.62
CA ALA A 54 -16.03 1.90 35.52
C ALA A 54 -16.15 2.88 34.34
N THR A 55 -16.37 4.17 34.62
CA THR A 55 -16.41 5.23 33.60
C THR A 55 -15.04 5.42 32.93
N LEU A 56 -13.95 5.48 33.70
CA LEU A 56 -12.60 5.62 33.15
C LEU A 56 -12.22 4.42 32.26
N VAL A 57 -12.49 3.20 32.70
CA VAL A 57 -12.27 1.98 31.90
C VAL A 57 -13.06 2.03 30.60
N ALA A 58 -14.35 2.41 30.66
CA ALA A 58 -15.17 2.54 29.47
C ALA A 58 -14.60 3.58 28.49
N ILE A 59 -14.15 4.74 28.97
CA ILE A 59 -13.49 5.77 28.15
C ILE A 59 -12.24 5.18 27.48
N VAL A 60 -11.37 4.49 28.23
CA VAL A 60 -10.11 3.96 27.70
C VAL A 60 -10.37 2.89 26.64
N VAL A 61 -11.26 1.93 26.89
CA VAL A 61 -11.63 0.87 25.94
C VAL A 61 -12.20 1.46 24.65
N GLU A 62 -13.13 2.41 24.77
CA GLU A 62 -13.74 3.09 23.62
C GLU A 62 -12.72 3.94 22.84
N SER A 63 -11.81 4.62 23.54
CA SER A 63 -10.76 5.44 22.93
C SER A 63 -9.75 4.58 22.17
N MET A 64 -9.32 3.45 22.75
CA MET A 64 -8.43 2.50 22.07
C MET A 64 -9.05 1.97 20.78
N ALA A 65 -10.34 1.61 20.83
CA ALA A 65 -11.05 1.12 19.67
C ALA A 65 -11.17 2.17 18.56
N THR A 66 -11.52 3.41 18.94
CA THR A 66 -11.62 4.55 18.02
C THR A 66 -10.28 4.87 17.36
N ILE A 67 -9.21 4.96 18.15
CA ILE A 67 -7.87 5.29 17.63
C ILE A 67 -7.33 4.15 16.75
N THR A 68 -7.63 2.89 17.08
CA THR A 68 -7.27 1.74 16.24
C THR A 68 -7.91 1.86 14.86
N ASP A 69 -9.21 2.16 14.79
CA ASP A 69 -9.92 2.35 13.53
C ASP A 69 -9.35 3.55 12.74
N GLU A 70 -9.09 4.69 13.41
CA GLU A 70 -8.46 5.87 12.79
C GLU A 70 -7.08 5.57 12.19
N ILE A 71 -6.27 4.75 12.86
CA ILE A 71 -4.95 4.33 12.38
C ILE A 71 -5.09 3.53 11.08
N ILE A 72 -6.02 2.57 11.03
CA ILE A 72 -6.27 1.73 9.85
C ILE A 72 -6.77 2.60 8.69
N ASP A 73 -7.75 3.48 8.94
CA ASP A 73 -8.27 4.42 7.94
C ASP A 73 -7.20 5.37 7.41
N LEU A 74 -6.28 5.80 8.28
CA LEU A 74 -5.18 6.65 7.86
C LEU A 74 -4.18 5.88 6.98
N HIS A 75 -3.89 4.62 7.32
CA HIS A 75 -3.04 3.76 6.50
C HIS A 75 -3.65 3.56 5.11
N ASP A 76 -4.94 3.27 5.05
CA ASP A 76 -5.71 3.12 3.82
C ASP A 76 -5.64 4.38 2.94
N ARG A 77 -5.90 5.56 3.53
CA ARG A 77 -5.79 6.85 2.85
C ARG A 77 -4.37 7.12 2.33
N ILE A 78 -3.34 6.81 3.12
CA ILE A 78 -1.94 6.96 2.69
C ILE A 78 -1.67 6.06 1.49
N ILE A 79 -1.99 4.77 1.56
CA ILE A 79 -1.81 3.83 0.45
C ILE A 79 -2.53 4.34 -0.80
N GLY A 80 -3.81 4.70 -0.68
CA GLY A 80 -4.57 5.26 -1.80
C GLY A 80 -3.92 6.48 -2.44
N LYS A 81 -3.41 7.42 -1.61
CA LYS A 81 -2.71 8.62 -2.09
C LYS A 81 -1.41 8.28 -2.81
N LEU A 82 -0.61 7.34 -2.29
CA LEU A 82 0.65 6.95 -2.93
C LEU A 82 0.42 6.30 -4.31
N PHE A 83 -0.60 5.44 -4.42
CA PHE A 83 -1.00 4.85 -5.71
C PHE A 83 -1.49 5.92 -6.69
N ALA A 84 -2.28 6.89 -6.22
CA ALA A 84 -2.73 8.00 -7.05
C ALA A 84 -1.55 8.87 -7.53
N ILE A 85 -0.58 9.16 -6.68
CA ILE A 85 0.64 9.90 -7.05
C ILE A 85 1.42 9.15 -8.12
N ALA A 86 1.68 7.85 -7.92
CA ALA A 86 2.41 7.02 -8.89
C ALA A 86 1.70 6.98 -10.25
N LYS A 87 0.37 6.79 -10.24
CA LYS A 87 -0.47 6.79 -11.44
C LYS A 87 -0.44 8.15 -12.16
N ASN A 88 -0.63 9.25 -11.42
CA ASN A 88 -0.65 10.59 -11.99
C ASN A 88 0.72 10.96 -12.58
N LYS A 89 1.82 10.62 -11.89
CA LYS A 89 3.18 10.85 -12.40
C LYS A 89 3.46 10.04 -13.67
N HIS A 90 3.02 8.78 -13.70
CA HIS A 90 3.11 7.94 -14.91
C HIS A 90 2.34 8.58 -16.08
N GLN A 91 1.10 9.03 -15.83
CA GLN A 91 0.27 9.69 -16.83
C GLN A 91 0.86 11.02 -17.32
N GLN A 92 1.36 11.87 -16.41
CA GLN A 92 1.99 13.15 -16.76
C GLN A 92 3.25 12.94 -17.59
N GLN A 93 4.10 11.97 -17.22
CA GLN A 93 5.28 11.62 -18.00
C GLN A 93 4.88 11.23 -19.43
N PHE A 94 3.90 10.34 -19.57
CA PHE A 94 3.43 9.91 -20.88
C PHE A 94 2.85 11.06 -21.70
N GLN A 95 2.03 11.92 -21.10
CA GLN A 95 1.47 13.10 -21.75
C GLN A 95 2.56 14.08 -22.19
N SER A 96 3.59 14.31 -21.37
CA SER A 96 4.72 15.18 -21.71
C SER A 96 5.52 14.67 -22.92
N SER A 97 5.58 13.34 -23.08
CA SER A 97 6.19 12.67 -24.23
C SER A 97 5.25 12.51 -25.42
N GLY A 98 3.97 12.90 -25.30
CA GLY A 98 2.93 12.57 -26.27
C GLY A 98 3.19 13.10 -27.69
N LYS A 99 3.72 14.32 -27.81
CA LYS A 99 4.12 14.87 -29.12
C LYS A 99 5.24 14.05 -29.75
N ALA A 100 6.31 13.78 -28.98
CA ALA A 100 7.45 13.02 -29.47
C ALA A 100 7.07 11.58 -29.86
N ILE A 101 6.20 10.93 -29.07
CA ILE A 101 5.63 9.63 -29.40
C ILE A 101 4.85 9.69 -30.72
N ASN A 102 3.95 10.67 -30.88
CA ASN A 102 3.18 10.84 -32.11
C ASN A 102 4.09 11.07 -33.33
N ASP A 103 5.14 11.88 -33.18
CA ASP A 103 6.10 12.16 -34.26
C ASP A 103 6.82 10.87 -34.69
N LYS A 104 7.21 9.99 -33.75
CA LYS A 104 7.81 8.68 -34.05
C LYS A 104 6.82 7.71 -34.71
N VAL A 105 5.59 7.62 -34.21
CA VAL A 105 4.56 6.78 -34.82
C VAL A 105 4.28 7.20 -36.26
N ARG A 106 4.22 8.51 -36.53
CA ARG A 106 4.07 9.03 -37.90
C ARG A 106 5.27 8.71 -38.78
N LEU A 107 6.49 8.92 -38.28
CA LEU A 107 7.72 8.61 -39.02
C LEU A 107 7.79 7.13 -39.40
N TYR A 108 7.59 6.22 -38.45
CA TYR A 108 7.65 4.78 -38.72
C TYR A 108 6.49 4.30 -39.60
N GLY A 109 5.32 4.95 -39.53
CA GLY A 109 4.24 4.71 -40.49
C GLY A 109 4.61 5.09 -41.93
N LEU A 110 5.34 6.18 -42.14
CA LEU A 110 5.84 6.59 -43.45
C LEU A 110 6.90 5.61 -43.99
N ILE A 111 7.85 5.22 -43.13
CA ILE A 111 8.88 4.23 -43.47
C ILE A 111 8.24 2.88 -43.82
N GLY A 112 7.26 2.44 -43.03
CA GLY A 112 6.51 1.21 -43.32
C GLY A 112 5.79 1.25 -44.66
N LYS A 113 5.19 2.39 -45.04
CA LYS A 113 4.58 2.58 -46.36
C LYS A 113 5.61 2.51 -47.49
N ALA A 114 6.72 3.23 -47.37
CA ALA A 114 7.79 3.21 -48.36
C ALA A 114 8.33 1.79 -48.59
N LEU A 115 8.48 1.00 -47.52
CA LEU A 115 8.88 -0.40 -47.59
C LEU A 115 7.83 -1.30 -48.27
N LEU A 116 6.54 -1.07 -48.01
CA LEU A 116 5.46 -1.79 -48.68
C LEU A 116 5.42 -1.47 -50.18
N ASP A 117 5.58 -0.21 -50.56
CA ASP A 117 5.61 0.24 -51.96
C ASP A 117 6.83 -0.34 -52.69
N ALA A 118 8.01 -0.33 -52.06
CA ALA A 118 9.23 -0.94 -52.60
C ALA A 118 9.04 -2.45 -52.82
N LYS A 119 8.44 -3.15 -51.86
CA LYS A 119 8.12 -4.58 -51.98
C LYS A 119 7.15 -4.87 -53.13
N GLN A 120 6.14 -4.02 -53.34
CA GLN A 120 5.18 -4.19 -54.44
C GLN A 120 5.82 -3.95 -55.82
N ASN A 121 6.73 -2.98 -55.90
CA ASN A 121 7.36 -2.58 -57.16
C ASN A 121 8.68 -3.30 -57.45
N GLY A 122 9.16 -4.16 -56.55
CA GLY A 122 10.43 -4.87 -56.68
C GLY A 122 11.66 -3.97 -56.54
N SER A 123 11.52 -2.81 -55.90
CA SER A 123 12.59 -1.83 -55.69
C SER A 123 13.41 -2.14 -54.43
N ASP A 124 14.60 -1.53 -54.32
CA ASP A 124 15.47 -1.67 -53.14
C ASP A 124 14.82 -1.07 -51.88
N PRO A 125 14.58 -1.88 -50.81
CA PRO A 125 14.02 -1.39 -49.56
C PRO A 125 14.92 -0.39 -48.83
N PHE A 126 16.24 -0.46 -48.98
CA PHE A 126 17.15 0.49 -48.31
C PHE A 126 17.08 1.88 -48.96
N ALA A 127 17.12 1.94 -50.30
CA ALA A 127 16.86 3.17 -51.03
C ALA A 127 15.48 3.76 -50.72
N ALA A 128 14.46 2.93 -50.52
CA ALA A 128 13.11 3.39 -50.18
C ALA A 128 13.04 4.08 -48.81
N ILE A 129 13.76 3.56 -47.79
CA ILE A 129 13.87 4.24 -46.48
C ILE A 129 14.55 5.60 -46.63
N GLU A 130 15.61 5.67 -47.44
CA GLU A 130 16.41 6.88 -47.66
C GLU A 130 15.62 8.01 -48.33
N THR A 131 14.53 7.68 -49.06
CA THR A 131 13.58 8.69 -49.57
C THR A 131 12.77 9.39 -48.48
N VAL A 132 12.61 8.77 -47.31
CA VAL A 132 11.83 9.29 -46.18
C VAL A 132 12.73 10.01 -45.18
N ILE A 133 13.90 9.45 -44.89
CA ILE A 133 14.83 9.95 -43.87
C ILE A 133 16.26 9.45 -44.16
N SER A 134 17.28 10.27 -43.87
CA SER A 134 18.67 9.81 -44.00
C SER A 134 19.01 8.71 -43.00
N TRP A 135 19.99 7.87 -43.31
CA TRP A 135 20.43 6.78 -42.44
C TRP A 135 20.88 7.25 -41.05
N ASP A 136 21.60 8.37 -40.97
CA ASP A 136 22.02 8.96 -39.69
C ASP A 136 20.81 9.41 -38.86
N ALA A 137 19.84 10.07 -39.49
CA ALA A 137 18.64 10.53 -38.81
C ALA A 137 17.71 9.36 -38.43
N PHE A 138 17.69 8.28 -39.22
CA PHE A 138 16.97 7.05 -38.89
C PHE A 138 17.57 6.36 -37.67
N ALA A 139 18.90 6.20 -37.60
CA ALA A 139 19.58 5.63 -36.45
C ALA A 139 19.33 6.46 -35.16
N ALA A 140 19.41 7.79 -35.26
CA ALA A 140 19.04 8.68 -34.16
C ALA A 140 17.56 8.51 -33.77
N SER A 141 16.67 8.35 -34.76
CA SER A 141 15.24 8.18 -34.49
C SER A 141 14.92 6.92 -33.69
N ILE A 142 15.61 5.81 -33.96
CA ILE A 142 15.48 4.54 -33.23
C ILE A 142 15.91 4.73 -31.78
N THR A 143 17.07 5.35 -31.57
CA THR A 143 17.59 5.65 -30.22
C THR A 143 16.61 6.53 -29.42
N GLU A 144 15.98 7.50 -30.07
CA GLU A 144 14.95 8.34 -29.44
C GLU A 144 13.65 7.56 -29.16
N ALA A 145 13.23 6.70 -30.08
CA ALA A 145 12.04 5.86 -29.90
C ALA A 145 12.23 4.87 -28.75
N GLU A 146 13.41 4.26 -28.60
CA GLU A 146 13.75 3.40 -27.47
C GLU A 146 13.67 4.12 -26.13
N LYS A 147 14.04 5.41 -26.07
CA LYS A 147 13.89 6.24 -24.86
C LYS A 147 12.45 6.61 -24.55
N LEU A 148 11.60 6.72 -25.58
CA LEU A 148 10.17 7.05 -25.44
C LEU A 148 9.32 5.82 -25.14
N ALA A 149 9.76 4.65 -25.62
CA ALA A 149 9.09 3.38 -25.41
C ALA A 149 8.92 3.11 -23.92
N GLN A 150 7.67 2.88 -23.51
CA GLN A 150 7.35 2.40 -22.17
C GLN A 150 7.40 0.87 -22.17
N PRO A 151 7.51 0.24 -20.98
CA PRO A 151 7.31 -1.20 -20.85
C PRO A 151 6.00 -1.63 -21.51
N GLU A 152 5.99 -2.85 -22.08
CA GLU A 152 4.85 -3.39 -22.84
C GLU A 152 3.54 -3.40 -22.02
N ASP A 153 3.63 -3.64 -20.71
CA ASP A 153 2.47 -3.65 -19.82
C ASP A 153 1.93 -2.26 -19.46
N PHE A 154 2.68 -1.20 -19.80
CA PHE A 154 2.33 0.19 -19.53
C PHE A 154 1.88 0.42 -18.07
N ASP A 155 2.52 -0.27 -17.12
CA ASP A 155 2.12 -0.23 -15.72
C ASP A 155 2.81 0.92 -14.95
N PHE A 156 2.03 1.61 -14.12
CA PHE A 156 2.55 2.60 -13.18
C PHE A 156 3.13 1.97 -11.90
N LEU A 157 2.82 0.69 -11.62
CA LEU A 157 3.17 0.03 -10.36
C LEU A 157 4.66 0.10 -10.01
N PRO A 158 5.64 -0.02 -10.94
CA PRO A 158 7.05 0.15 -10.61
C PRO A 158 7.36 1.50 -9.94
N ARG A 159 6.63 2.56 -10.29
CA ARG A 159 6.83 3.90 -9.70
C ARG A 159 6.40 3.98 -8.23
N ILE A 160 5.61 3.04 -7.72
CA ILE A 160 5.25 3.01 -6.31
C ILE A 160 6.48 2.85 -5.40
N GLY A 161 7.55 2.24 -5.92
CA GLY A 161 8.82 2.09 -5.23
C GLY A 161 9.45 3.43 -4.81
N GLU A 162 9.16 4.52 -5.53
CA GLU A 162 9.60 5.88 -5.18
C GLU A 162 9.02 6.35 -3.82
N SER A 163 7.86 5.80 -3.43
CA SER A 163 7.17 6.14 -2.18
C SER A 163 7.58 5.27 -0.99
N TYR A 164 8.54 4.36 -1.18
CA TYR A 164 8.97 3.40 -0.15
C TYR A 164 9.41 4.08 1.14
N ALA A 165 10.23 5.13 1.05
CA ALA A 165 10.70 5.88 2.20
C ALA A 165 9.56 6.47 3.03
N THR A 166 8.49 6.93 2.38
CA THR A 166 7.30 7.47 3.05
C THR A 166 6.57 6.40 3.86
N LEU A 167 6.41 5.19 3.31
CA LEU A 167 5.82 4.07 4.02
C LEU A 167 6.69 3.63 5.19
N ARG A 168 8.00 3.56 4.97
CA ARG A 168 8.94 3.04 5.96
C ARG A 168 9.06 3.88 7.23
N ARG A 169 8.66 5.16 7.18
CA ARG A 169 8.58 6.08 8.33
C ARG A 169 7.59 5.65 9.40
N TYR A 170 6.55 4.89 9.05
CA TYR A 170 5.50 4.52 10.01
C TYR A 170 5.15 3.03 9.99
N ALA A 171 5.48 2.31 8.91
CA ALA A 171 5.11 0.91 8.75
C ALA A 171 5.56 0.01 9.92
N PRO A 172 6.79 0.10 10.48
CA PRO A 172 7.18 -0.75 11.61
C PRO A 172 6.28 -0.57 12.83
N GLU A 173 6.03 0.69 13.19
CA GLU A 173 5.22 1.06 14.35
C GLU A 173 3.76 0.67 14.15
N LEU A 174 3.24 0.85 12.92
CA LEU A 174 1.90 0.38 12.55
C LEU A 174 1.80 -1.14 12.70
N LEU A 175 2.73 -1.89 12.11
CA LEU A 175 2.69 -3.34 12.17
C LEU A 175 2.82 -3.83 13.61
N ALA A 176 3.70 -3.24 14.42
CA ALA A 176 3.91 -3.62 15.81
C ALA A 176 2.67 -3.40 16.69
N ILE A 177 1.95 -2.29 16.50
CA ILE A 177 0.85 -1.92 17.40
C ILE A 177 -0.48 -2.65 17.12
N LEU A 178 -0.70 -3.11 15.88
CA LEU A 178 -1.94 -3.75 15.49
C LEU A 178 -1.97 -5.23 15.89
N LYS A 179 -2.84 -5.61 16.83
CA LYS A 179 -3.06 -7.02 17.20
C LYS A 179 -3.93 -7.71 16.13
N LEU A 180 -3.30 -8.15 15.05
CA LEU A 180 -3.97 -8.79 13.90
C LEU A 180 -4.37 -10.23 14.18
N ARG A 181 -5.50 -10.63 13.60
CA ARG A 181 -6.01 -11.99 13.54
C ARG A 181 -6.47 -12.27 12.10
N ALA A 182 -6.54 -13.54 11.73
CA ALA A 182 -6.77 -13.95 10.36
C ALA A 182 -7.74 -15.12 10.25
N ALA A 183 -8.61 -15.04 9.25
CA ALA A 183 -9.38 -16.18 8.77
C ALA A 183 -8.43 -17.21 8.15
N PRO A 184 -8.84 -18.48 8.00
CA PRO A 184 -8.02 -19.52 7.39
C PRO A 184 -7.44 -19.12 6.02
N ALA A 185 -8.21 -18.37 5.21
CA ALA A 185 -7.80 -17.91 3.89
C ALA A 185 -6.68 -16.85 3.91
N ALA A 186 -6.50 -16.09 5.00
CA ALA A 186 -5.50 -15.03 5.12
C ALA A 186 -4.32 -15.38 6.03
N LYS A 187 -4.13 -16.65 6.37
CA LYS A 187 -2.98 -17.10 7.19
C LYS A 187 -1.63 -16.71 6.59
N ASP A 188 -1.48 -16.85 5.27
CA ASP A 188 -0.24 -16.48 4.56
C ASP A 188 0.02 -14.96 4.63
N MET A 189 -1.04 -14.16 4.51
CA MET A 189 -0.98 -12.71 4.65
C MET A 189 -0.58 -12.29 6.08
N LEU A 190 -1.14 -12.93 7.11
CA LEU A 190 -0.73 -12.70 8.50
C LEU A 190 0.73 -13.11 8.72
N ALA A 191 1.14 -14.26 8.21
CA ALA A 191 2.53 -14.72 8.30
C ALA A 191 3.50 -13.72 7.66
N ALA A 192 3.12 -13.08 6.54
CA ALA A 192 3.92 -12.04 5.90
C ALA A 192 4.08 -10.81 6.81
N VAL A 193 3.02 -10.41 7.51
CA VAL A 193 3.09 -9.32 8.50
C VAL A 193 4.01 -9.69 9.66
N GLU A 194 3.91 -10.91 10.21
CA GLU A 194 4.78 -11.37 11.30
C GLU A 194 6.25 -11.43 10.86
N LEU A 195 6.53 -11.85 9.62
CA LEU A 195 7.87 -11.79 9.04
C LEU A 195 8.40 -10.35 9.00
N LEU A 196 7.59 -9.38 8.56
CA LEU A 196 8.02 -7.98 8.55
C LEU A 196 8.26 -7.44 9.96
N ARG A 197 7.47 -7.86 10.96
CA ARG A 197 7.70 -7.48 12.36
C ARG A 197 9.04 -7.99 12.86
N SER A 198 9.35 -9.28 12.68
CA SER A 198 10.63 -9.84 13.12
C SER A 198 11.80 -9.14 12.42
N MET A 199 11.70 -8.93 11.10
CA MET A 199 12.73 -8.20 10.35
C MET A 199 12.91 -6.75 10.80
N ASN A 200 11.86 -6.08 11.28
CA ASN A 200 11.96 -4.72 11.81
C ASN A 200 12.68 -4.70 13.16
N VAL A 201 12.46 -5.71 14.01
CA VAL A 201 13.15 -5.88 15.30
C VAL A 201 14.61 -6.24 15.08
N ASP A 202 14.88 -7.23 14.23
CA ASP A 202 16.23 -7.75 13.96
C ASP A 202 17.04 -6.84 13.03
N ASN A 203 16.40 -5.80 12.46
CA ASN A 203 16.95 -4.91 11.44
C ASN A 203 17.52 -5.65 10.21
N THR A 204 16.90 -6.80 9.89
CA THR A 204 17.32 -7.68 8.79
C THR A 204 17.01 -7.03 7.45
N ARG A 205 17.97 -7.09 6.52
CA ARG A 205 17.86 -6.46 5.19
C ARG A 205 17.31 -7.35 4.09
N LYS A 206 17.59 -8.65 4.14
CA LYS A 206 17.21 -9.60 3.10
C LYS A 206 15.93 -10.31 3.49
N ILE A 207 14.97 -10.39 2.57
CA ILE A 207 13.78 -11.24 2.73
C ILE A 207 14.25 -12.70 2.61
N PRO A 208 13.91 -13.60 3.55
CA PRO A 208 14.30 -14.99 3.46
C PRO A 208 13.59 -15.70 2.30
N SER A 209 14.21 -16.74 1.74
CA SER A 209 13.67 -17.47 0.57
C SER A 209 12.38 -18.24 0.86
N ASN A 210 12.10 -18.55 2.13
CA ASN A 210 10.86 -19.18 2.59
C ASN A 210 9.81 -18.16 3.04
N ALA A 211 9.95 -16.87 2.67
CA ALA A 211 8.96 -15.86 2.99
C ALA A 211 7.57 -16.26 2.45
N PRO A 212 6.48 -15.90 3.16
CA PRO A 212 5.12 -16.07 2.66
C PRO A 212 4.93 -15.29 1.36
N ILE A 213 4.35 -15.93 0.34
CA ILE A 213 4.21 -15.37 -1.01
C ILE A 213 2.86 -15.66 -1.66
N ALA A 214 2.02 -16.50 -1.07
CA ALA A 214 0.76 -16.93 -1.67
C ALA A 214 -0.26 -15.78 -1.77
N PHE A 215 -0.15 -14.76 -0.90
CA PHE A 215 -0.95 -13.54 -0.99
C PHE A 215 -0.57 -12.61 -2.17
N ILE A 216 0.59 -12.82 -2.80
CA ILE A 216 1.13 -11.92 -3.83
C ILE A 216 0.39 -12.13 -5.14
N LYS A 217 -0.36 -11.11 -5.57
CA LYS A 217 -1.07 -11.13 -6.86
C LYS A 217 -0.10 -11.04 -8.04
N LYS A 218 -0.50 -11.60 -9.19
CA LYS A 218 0.30 -11.64 -10.43
C LYS A 218 0.90 -10.29 -10.85
N ARG A 219 0.17 -9.19 -10.63
CA ARG A 219 0.64 -7.82 -10.94
C ARG A 219 1.87 -7.42 -10.12
N TRP A 220 1.98 -7.87 -8.88
CA TRP A 220 3.13 -7.63 -8.02
C TRP A 220 4.31 -8.56 -8.29
N ALA A 221 4.04 -9.80 -8.73
CA ALA A 221 5.05 -10.85 -8.86
C ALA A 221 6.28 -10.40 -9.67
N ARG A 222 6.09 -9.65 -10.75
CA ARG A 222 7.18 -9.11 -11.60
C ARG A 222 8.12 -8.13 -10.90
N LEU A 223 7.66 -7.48 -9.84
CA LEU A 223 8.42 -6.51 -9.07
C LEU A 223 8.99 -7.10 -7.78
N VAL A 224 8.28 -8.06 -7.20
CA VAL A 224 8.67 -8.70 -5.95
C VAL A 224 9.72 -9.79 -6.17
N PHE A 225 9.62 -10.55 -7.26
CA PHE A 225 10.57 -11.61 -7.58
C PHE A 225 11.59 -11.11 -8.61
N THR A 226 12.87 -11.17 -8.24
CA THR A 226 14.01 -10.85 -9.09
C THR A 226 14.97 -12.03 -9.15
N ASP A 227 15.93 -11.98 -10.07
CA ASP A 227 16.96 -13.03 -10.19
C ASP A 227 17.81 -13.18 -8.91
N ASP A 228 17.94 -12.09 -8.12
CA ASP A 228 18.67 -12.05 -6.85
C ASP A 228 17.83 -12.48 -5.64
N GLY A 229 16.55 -12.81 -5.84
CA GLY A 229 15.61 -13.23 -4.82
C GLY A 229 14.41 -12.30 -4.66
N ILE A 230 13.92 -12.13 -3.43
CA ILE A 230 12.75 -11.30 -3.16
C ILE A 230 13.20 -9.84 -2.92
N ASP A 231 12.72 -8.92 -3.76
CA ASP A 231 12.93 -7.50 -3.57
C ASP A 231 12.17 -7.01 -2.33
N ARG A 232 12.93 -6.63 -1.29
CA ARG A 232 12.38 -6.16 -0.02
C ARG A 232 11.43 -4.97 -0.18
N ARG A 233 11.79 -4.02 -1.03
CA ARG A 233 11.02 -2.78 -1.19
C ARG A 233 9.64 -3.10 -1.73
N TYR A 234 9.55 -3.85 -2.82
CA TYR A 234 8.27 -4.21 -3.40
C TYR A 234 7.52 -5.23 -2.55
N TYR A 235 8.20 -6.14 -1.86
CA TYR A 235 7.56 -7.05 -0.90
C TYR A 235 6.87 -6.28 0.23
N GLU A 236 7.57 -5.35 0.90
CA GLU A 236 6.99 -4.55 1.98
C GLU A 236 5.81 -3.70 1.51
N ILE A 237 5.90 -3.07 0.33
CA ILE A 237 4.79 -2.29 -0.23
C ILE A 237 3.62 -3.21 -0.57
N CYS A 238 3.88 -4.39 -1.12
CA CYS A 238 2.86 -5.39 -1.42
C CYS A 238 2.14 -5.83 -0.15
N VAL A 239 2.87 -6.18 0.91
CA VAL A 239 2.30 -6.55 2.22
C VAL A 239 1.42 -5.43 2.77
N LEU A 240 1.90 -4.19 2.78
CA LEU A 240 1.11 -3.06 3.27
C LEU A 240 -0.15 -2.81 2.43
N SER A 241 -0.04 -2.94 1.10
CA SER A 241 -1.19 -2.78 0.21
C SER A 241 -2.22 -3.91 0.35
N GLU A 242 -1.77 -5.15 0.53
CA GLU A 242 -2.67 -6.30 0.68
C GLU A 242 -3.23 -6.41 2.09
N LEU A 243 -2.50 -5.97 3.13
CA LEU A 243 -3.03 -5.82 4.49
C LEU A 243 -4.28 -4.94 4.51
N LYS A 244 -4.22 -3.77 3.84
CA LYS A 244 -5.39 -2.90 3.63
C LYS A 244 -6.54 -3.65 2.98
N ASN A 245 -6.28 -4.42 1.93
CA ASN A 245 -7.33 -5.13 1.19
C ASN A 245 -7.96 -6.24 2.04
N SER A 246 -7.17 -7.03 2.74
CA SER A 246 -7.65 -8.09 3.62
C SER A 246 -8.43 -7.56 4.83
N LEU A 247 -8.04 -6.42 5.40
CA LEU A 247 -8.82 -5.74 6.45
C LEU A 247 -10.19 -5.28 5.92
N ARG A 248 -10.25 -4.73 4.70
CA ARG A 248 -11.52 -4.33 4.07
C ARG A 248 -12.41 -5.50 3.69
N ALA A 249 -11.81 -6.63 3.30
CA ALA A 249 -12.52 -7.85 2.95
C ALA A 249 -13.03 -8.62 4.17
N GLY A 250 -12.49 -8.36 5.36
CA GLY A 250 -12.77 -9.12 6.58
C GLY A 250 -11.92 -10.36 6.77
N ASP A 251 -11.02 -10.67 5.82
CA ASP A 251 -10.15 -11.84 5.95
C ASP A 251 -9.12 -11.65 7.08
N LEU A 252 -8.80 -10.40 7.40
CA LEU A 252 -8.06 -9.99 8.60
C LEU A 252 -8.91 -9.06 9.45
N TRP A 253 -8.74 -9.16 10.76
CA TRP A 253 -9.34 -8.23 11.72
C TRP A 253 -8.34 -7.81 12.79
N VAL A 254 -8.64 -6.72 13.48
CA VAL A 254 -7.78 -6.17 14.53
C VAL A 254 -8.48 -6.30 15.87
N GLN A 255 -7.84 -6.98 16.81
CA GLN A 255 -8.34 -7.07 18.17
C GLN A 255 -8.46 -5.67 18.78
N GLY A 256 -9.64 -5.35 19.30
CA GLY A 256 -9.96 -4.04 19.88
C GLY A 256 -10.53 -3.03 18.87
N SER A 257 -10.53 -3.32 17.57
CA SER A 257 -11.21 -2.49 16.55
C SER A 257 -12.73 -2.58 16.67
N ARG A 258 -13.45 -1.53 16.24
CA ARG A 258 -14.93 -1.57 16.13
C ARG A 258 -15.38 -1.95 14.74
N GLN A 259 -14.67 -1.46 13.72
CA GLN A 259 -15.03 -1.61 12.32
C GLN A 259 -14.42 -2.86 11.67
N PHE A 260 -13.22 -3.25 12.09
CA PHE A 260 -12.45 -4.36 11.55
C PHE A 260 -12.48 -5.53 12.54
N LYS A 261 -13.63 -6.18 12.65
CA LYS A 261 -13.87 -7.33 13.54
C LYS A 261 -14.07 -8.62 12.74
N ASP A 262 -13.97 -9.74 13.44
CA ASP A 262 -14.46 -11.01 12.92
C ASP A 262 -15.95 -10.89 12.60
N PHE A 263 -16.34 -11.45 11.46
CA PHE A 263 -17.74 -11.50 11.03
C PHE A 263 -18.51 -12.65 11.69
N ASP A 264 -17.78 -13.64 12.24
CA ASP A 264 -18.32 -14.82 12.92
C ASP A 264 -18.29 -14.71 14.46
#